data_AF-A0A2N0VW34-F1
#
_entry.id   AF-A0A2N0VW34-F1
#
_cell.length_a   1.000
_cell.length_b   1.000
_cell.length_c   1.000
_cell.angle_alpha   90.00
_cell.angle_beta   90.00
_cell.angle_gamma   90.00
#
_symmetry.space_group_name_H-M   'P 1'
#
loop_
_entity.id
_entity.type
_entity.pdbx_description
1 polymer ?
#
loop_
_entity_poly.entity_id
_entity_poly.type
_entity_poly.pdbx_seq_one_letter_code
_entity_poly.pdbx_strand_id
1 'polypeptide(L)'
;MFASITGKEGFGYQFEKIRNAVAVLNESNVHAATRLGLDILEQKYAEFGQEMDAAGELADWAYDLATYRHAIEVMRGYFTGNPRGLTERDARIYYHYLEAEHEQFCSIAQEIIAEKNRENGAG
;
A
#
# COMPACT_ATOMS: atom_id res chain seq x y z
N MET A 1 -3.87 -15.76 -7.04
CA MET A 1 -4.52 -14.46 -7.29
C MET A 1 -4.20 -13.57 -6.09
N PHE A 2 -3.88 -12.30 -6.32
CA PHE A 2 -3.61 -11.29 -5.29
C PHE A 2 -2.46 -11.60 -4.31
N ALA A 3 -1.48 -12.38 -4.73
CA ALA A 3 -0.37 -12.79 -3.86
C ALA A 3 0.61 -11.64 -3.59
N SER A 4 0.58 -10.60 -4.41
CA SER A 4 1.39 -9.39 -4.28
C SER A 4 1.22 -8.68 -2.94
N ILE A 5 0.00 -8.65 -2.39
CA ILE A 5 -0.32 -8.00 -1.11
C ILE A 5 -0.81 -8.97 -0.02
N THR A 6 -1.31 -10.16 -0.38
CA THR A 6 -1.79 -11.16 0.60
C THR A 6 -0.72 -12.22 0.95
N GLY A 7 0.52 -12.02 0.50
CA GLY A 7 1.64 -12.93 0.74
C GLY A 7 1.94 -13.14 2.24
N LYS A 8 2.50 -14.31 2.57
CA LYS A 8 2.76 -14.75 3.96
C LYS A 8 3.64 -13.80 4.78
N GLU A 9 4.51 -13.03 4.12
CA GLU A 9 5.43 -12.10 4.79
C GLU A 9 4.73 -10.80 5.23
N GLY A 10 3.61 -10.45 4.59
CA GLY A 10 2.88 -9.19 4.83
C GLY A 10 3.73 -7.93 4.63
N PHE A 11 3.23 -6.78 5.11
CA PHE A 11 3.95 -5.50 5.05
C PHE A 11 4.35 -4.92 6.40
N GLY A 12 4.33 -5.72 7.47
CA GLY A 12 4.66 -5.25 8.82
C GLY A 12 6.04 -4.59 8.90
N TYR A 13 7.05 -5.16 8.22
CA TYR A 13 8.41 -4.60 8.19
C TYR A 13 8.47 -3.27 7.43
N GLN A 14 7.79 -3.18 6.29
CA GLN A 14 7.70 -1.97 5.46
C GLN A 14 7.04 -0.83 6.25
N PHE A 15 5.90 -1.11 6.88
CA PHE A 15 5.18 -0.15 7.71
C PHE A 15 6.01 0.29 8.92
N GLU A 16 6.73 -0.63 9.57
CA GLU A 16 7.64 -0.28 10.67
C GLU A 16 8.68 0.75 10.21
N LYS A 17 9.30 0.59 9.03
CA LYS A 17 10.30 1.55 8.54
C LYS A 17 9.70 2.91 8.25
N ILE A 18 8.52 2.95 7.64
CA ILE A 18 7.80 4.21 7.39
C ILE A 18 7.48 4.89 8.72
N ARG A 19 6.89 4.17 9.68
CA ARG A 19 6.56 4.69 11.01
C ARG A 19 7.78 5.27 11.74
N ASN A 20 8.92 4.58 11.69
CA ASN A 20 10.15 5.04 12.33
C ASN A 20 10.64 6.36 11.73
N ALA A 21 10.54 6.53 10.41
CA ALA A 21 10.89 7.79 9.74
C ALA A 21 9.89 8.92 10.01
N VAL A 22 8.59 8.62 10.18
CA VAL A 22 7.61 9.61 10.64
C VAL A 22 7.95 10.10 12.05
N ALA A 23 8.32 9.18 12.96
CA ALA A 23 8.63 9.52 14.35
C ALA A 23 9.97 10.27 14.50
N VAL A 24 10.99 9.89 13.73
CA VAL A 24 12.31 10.52 13.76
C VAL A 24 12.86 10.65 12.34
N LEU A 25 12.81 11.89 11.83
CA LEU A 25 13.36 12.30 10.53
C LEU A 25 14.88 12.43 10.59
N ASN A 26 15.59 11.30 10.49
CA ASN A 26 17.04 11.27 10.27
C ASN A 26 17.37 10.52 8.97
N GLU A 27 18.59 10.70 8.47
CA GLU A 27 19.02 10.15 7.18
C GLU A 27 18.86 8.62 7.10
N SER A 28 19.21 7.89 8.17
CA SER A 28 19.10 6.43 8.20
C SER A 28 17.65 5.96 8.13
N ASN A 29 16.76 6.57 8.91
CA ASN A 29 15.34 6.25 8.91
C ASN A 29 14.68 6.61 7.57
N VAL A 30 15.00 7.79 7.02
CA VAL A 30 14.50 8.23 5.71
C VAL A 30 14.94 7.28 4.60
N HIS A 31 16.21 6.86 4.61
CA HIS A 31 16.73 5.90 3.65
C HIS A 31 16.00 4.55 3.75
N ALA A 32 15.84 4.03 4.97
CA ALA A 32 15.12 2.77 5.21
C ALA A 32 13.63 2.85 4.82
N ALA A 33 12.92 3.92 5.22
CA ALA A 33 11.52 4.12 4.88
C ALA A 33 11.30 4.24 3.37
N THR A 34 12.22 4.89 2.66
CA THR A 34 12.13 5.02 1.20
C THR A 34 12.40 3.68 0.52
N ARG A 35 13.56 3.06 0.77
CA ARG A 35 14.04 1.87 0.04
C ARG A 35 13.38 0.57 0.46
N LEU A 36 13.15 0.39 1.76
CA LEU A 36 12.63 -0.84 2.35
C LEU A 36 11.15 -0.73 2.72
N GLY A 37 10.55 0.45 2.60
CA GLY A 37 9.13 0.70 2.83
C GLY A 37 8.42 1.05 1.54
N LEU A 38 8.50 2.34 1.16
CA LEU A 38 7.70 2.93 0.07
C LEU A 38 8.00 2.32 -1.30
N ASP A 39 9.27 2.06 -1.66
CA ASP A 39 9.62 1.42 -2.94
C ASP A 39 8.98 0.02 -3.07
N ILE A 40 8.95 -0.75 -1.97
CA ILE A 40 8.35 -2.08 -1.96
C ILE A 40 6.82 -1.98 -2.04
N LEU A 41 6.20 -1.09 -1.25
CA LEU A 41 4.75 -0.89 -1.32
C LEU A 41 4.31 -0.46 -2.73
N GLU A 42 5.03 0.48 -3.35
CA GLU A 42 4.74 0.94 -4.70
C GLU A 42 4.81 -0.19 -5.72
N GLN A 43 5.88 -1.00 -5.68
CA GLN A 43 6.03 -2.15 -6.54
C GLN A 43 4.89 -3.16 -6.34
N LYS A 44 4.58 -3.52 -5.09
CA LYS A 44 3.57 -4.53 -4.80
C LYS A 44 2.15 -4.08 -5.14
N TYR A 45 1.84 -2.81 -4.96
CA TYR A 45 0.54 -2.28 -5.37
C TYR A 45 0.41 -2.09 -6.89
N ALA A 46 1.52 -1.89 -7.61
CA ALA A 46 1.50 -1.97 -9.07
C ALA A 46 1.23 -3.41 -9.54
N GLU A 47 1.88 -4.41 -8.94
CA GLU A 47 1.62 -5.84 -9.20
C GLU A 47 0.15 -6.20 -8.87
N PHE A 48 -0.38 -5.72 -7.74
CA PHE A 48 -1.78 -5.93 -7.35
C PHE A 48 -2.78 -5.33 -8.35
N GLY A 49 -2.50 -4.13 -8.86
CA GLY A 49 -3.33 -3.52 -9.91
C GLY A 49 -3.38 -4.37 -11.19
N GLN A 50 -2.27 -5.01 -11.57
CA GLN A 50 -2.24 -5.93 -12.71
C GLN A 50 -3.02 -7.22 -12.41
N GLU A 51 -2.94 -7.74 -11.19
CA GLU A 51 -3.73 -8.90 -10.77
C GLU A 51 -5.24 -8.59 -10.76
N MET A 52 -5.64 -7.38 -10.35
CA MET A 52 -7.03 -6.89 -10.40
C MET A 52 -7.55 -6.77 -11.83
N ASP A 53 -6.72 -6.25 -12.74
CA ASP A 53 -7.07 -6.16 -14.17
C ASP A 53 -7.27 -7.55 -14.78
N ALA A 54 -6.35 -8.47 -14.50
CA ALA A 54 -6.44 -9.85 -14.96
C ALA A 54 -7.67 -10.59 -14.40
N ALA A 55 -8.16 -10.20 -13.22
CA ALA A 55 -9.38 -10.75 -12.62
C ALA A 55 -10.67 -10.10 -13.14
N GLY A 56 -10.57 -9.00 -13.91
CA GLY A 56 -11.70 -8.21 -14.38
C GLY A 56 -12.29 -7.25 -13.34
N GLU A 57 -11.59 -7.01 -12.23
CA GLU A 57 -12.08 -6.27 -11.06
C GLU A 57 -11.49 -4.85 -10.98
N LEU A 58 -10.52 -4.50 -11.83
CA LEU A 58 -9.81 -3.21 -11.74
C LEU A 58 -10.74 -2.00 -11.84
N ALA A 59 -11.79 -2.05 -12.65
CA ALA A 59 -12.68 -0.91 -12.86
C ALA A 59 -13.33 -0.42 -11.56
N ASP A 60 -13.69 -1.33 -10.67
CA ASP A 60 -14.36 -1.03 -9.41
C ASP A 60 -13.39 -0.46 -8.35
N TRP A 61 -12.08 -0.78 -8.47
CA TRP A 61 -11.06 -0.43 -7.48
C TRP A 61 -10.01 0.58 -7.98
N ALA A 62 -10.11 1.04 -9.23
CA ALA A 62 -9.10 1.89 -9.86
C ALA A 62 -8.85 3.20 -9.10
N TYR A 63 -9.91 3.80 -8.57
CA TYR A 63 -9.83 5.05 -7.82
C TYR A 63 -9.12 4.86 -6.47
N ASP A 64 -9.47 3.82 -5.72
CA ASP A 64 -8.85 3.54 -4.43
C ASP A 64 -7.37 3.17 -4.60
N LEU A 65 -7.04 2.38 -5.63
CA LEU A 65 -5.64 2.08 -5.97
C LEU A 65 -4.85 3.32 -6.40
N ALA A 66 -5.47 4.27 -7.10
CA ALA A 66 -4.85 5.55 -7.42
C ALA A 66 -4.64 6.40 -6.15
N THR A 67 -5.59 6.39 -5.23
CA THR A 67 -5.50 7.11 -3.95
C THR A 67 -4.42 6.54 -3.05
N TYR A 68 -4.30 5.21 -2.98
CA TYR A 68 -3.23 4.53 -2.26
C TYR A 68 -1.84 4.88 -2.83
N ARG A 69 -1.69 4.83 -4.17
CA ARG A 69 -0.46 5.25 -4.84
C ARG A 69 -0.12 6.72 -4.56
N HIS A 70 -1.12 7.60 -4.58
CA HIS A 70 -0.93 9.00 -4.22
C HIS A 70 -0.40 9.15 -2.79
N ALA A 71 -0.95 8.42 -1.82
CA ALA A 71 -0.47 8.45 -0.43
C ALA A 71 1.01 8.02 -0.32
N ILE A 72 1.44 7.01 -1.08
CA ILE A 72 2.86 6.62 -1.16
C ILE A 72 3.71 7.79 -1.68
N GLU A 73 3.29 8.45 -2.76
CA GLU A 73 4.01 9.61 -3.34
C GLU A 73 4.08 10.78 -2.35
N VAL A 74 3.01 11.03 -1.61
CA VAL A 74 2.98 12.08 -0.57
C VAL A 74 4.00 11.78 0.52
N MET A 75 4.00 10.56 1.04
CA MET A 75 4.96 10.12 2.07
C MET A 75 6.40 10.15 1.56
N ARG A 76 6.62 9.77 0.30
CA ARG A 76 7.92 9.87 -0.36
C ARG A 76 8.39 11.32 -0.38
N GLY A 77 7.53 12.24 -0.81
CA GLY A 77 7.83 13.68 -0.82
C GLY A 77 8.10 14.26 0.56
N TYR A 78 7.35 13.82 1.59
CA TYR A 78 7.60 14.21 2.98
C TYR A 78 9.03 13.87 3.42
N PHE A 79 9.51 12.67 3.08
CA PHE A 79 10.85 12.23 3.46
C PHE A 79 11.98 12.87 2.64
N THR A 80 11.72 13.34 1.41
CA THR A 80 12.75 13.82 0.46
C THR A 80 12.80 15.33 0.29
N GLY A 81 12.34 16.09 1.28
CA GLY A 81 12.44 17.56 1.31
C GLY A 81 11.11 18.27 1.58
N ASN A 82 10.02 17.52 1.72
CA ASN A 82 8.71 17.99 2.14
C ASN A 82 8.18 19.21 1.33
N PRO A 83 8.08 19.11 0.00
CA PRO A 83 7.68 20.23 -0.86
C PRO A 83 6.24 20.72 -0.61
N ARG A 84 5.40 19.87 -0.01
CA ARG A 84 4.01 20.19 0.36
C ARG A 84 3.87 20.86 1.74
N GLY A 85 4.98 21.03 2.47
CA GLY A 85 4.97 21.65 3.79
C GLY A 85 4.18 20.86 4.84
N LEU A 86 4.14 19.53 4.73
CA LEU A 86 3.42 18.65 5.65
C LEU A 86 4.05 18.69 7.03
N THR A 87 3.20 18.66 8.05
CA THR A 87 3.64 18.46 9.44
C THR A 87 3.80 16.98 9.76
N GLU A 88 4.43 16.67 10.89
CA GLU A 88 4.45 15.31 11.41
C GLU A 88 3.03 14.74 11.60
N ARG A 89 2.07 15.59 12.00
CA ARG A 89 0.67 15.19 12.16
C ARG A 89 0.07 14.73 10.83
N ASP A 90 0.36 15.45 9.75
CA ASP A 90 -0.12 15.08 8.41
C ASP A 90 0.54 13.77 7.96
N ALA A 91 1.85 13.62 8.17
CA ALA A 91 2.56 12.38 7.85
C ALA A 91 2.03 11.17 8.64
N ARG A 92 1.61 11.36 9.90
CA ARG A 92 0.94 10.32 10.69
C ARG A 92 -0.42 9.94 10.12
N ILE A 93 -1.18 10.89 9.59
CA ILE A 93 -2.46 10.62 8.92
C ILE A 93 -2.23 9.78 7.66
N TYR A 94 -1.28 10.18 6.80
CA TYR A 94 -0.94 9.41 5.60
C TYR A 94 -0.38 8.02 5.92
N TYR A 95 0.48 7.89 6.93
CA TYR A 95 0.95 6.59 7.41
C TYR A 95 -0.21 5.70 7.84
N HIS A 96 -1.12 6.22 8.66
CA HIS A 96 -2.26 5.45 9.13
C HIS A 96 -3.20 5.04 7.99
N TYR A 97 -3.40 5.92 7.02
CA TYR A 97 -4.13 5.60 5.79
C TYR A 97 -3.49 4.43 5.03
N LEU A 98 -2.16 4.44 4.82
CA LEU A 98 -1.47 3.34 4.14
C LEU A 98 -1.64 2.00 4.88
N GLU A 99 -1.56 2.01 6.22
CA GLU A 99 -1.71 0.81 7.03
C GLU A 99 -3.16 0.27 7.00
N ALA A 100 -4.15 1.15 7.20
CA ALA A 100 -5.56 0.77 7.23
C ALA A 100 -6.09 0.31 5.86
N GLU A 101 -5.77 1.03 4.78
CA GLU A 101 -6.18 0.65 3.43
C GLU A 101 -5.55 -0.68 3.01
N HIS A 102 -4.35 -0.99 3.49
CA HIS A 102 -3.75 -2.30 3.21
C HIS A 102 -4.59 -3.45 3.77
N GLU A 103 -5.09 -3.31 5.00
CA GLU A 103 -6.00 -4.30 5.59
C GLU A 103 -7.30 -4.42 4.78
N GLN A 104 -7.86 -3.29 4.36
CA GLN A 104 -9.06 -3.25 3.53
C GLN A 104 -8.83 -3.95 2.17
N PHE A 105 -7.75 -3.63 1.46
CA PHE A 105 -7.41 -4.29 0.19
C PHE A 105 -7.17 -5.80 0.35
N CYS A 106 -6.61 -6.23 1.48
CA CYS A 106 -6.48 -7.66 1.78
C CYS A 106 -7.85 -8.33 1.95
N SER A 107 -8.81 -7.68 2.62
CA SER A 107 -10.19 -8.18 2.75
C SER A 107 -10.87 -8.29 1.38
N ILE A 108 -10.77 -7.24 0.56
CA ILE A 108 -11.34 -7.20 -0.79
C ILE A 108 -10.75 -8.33 -1.65
N ALA A 109 -9.43 -8.52 -1.61
CA ALA A 109 -8.77 -9.60 -2.35
C ALA A 109 -9.31 -10.98 -1.93
N GLN A 110 -9.55 -11.19 -0.64
CA GLN A 110 -10.12 -12.45 -0.14
C GLN A 110 -11.58 -12.65 -0.58
N GLU A 111 -12.38 -11.59 -0.57
CA GLU A 111 -13.78 -11.61 -1.03
C GLU A 111 -13.87 -11.99 -2.51
N ILE A 112 -13.08 -11.34 -3.37
CA ILE A 112 -13.02 -11.65 -4.80
C ILE A 112 -12.61 -13.12 -5.01
N ILE A 113 -11.58 -13.61 -4.30
CA ILE A 113 -11.17 -15.01 -4.39
C ILE A 113 -12.32 -15.95 -4.00
N ALA A 114 -13.07 -15.62 -2.94
CA ALA A 114 -14.21 -16.42 -2.49
C ALA A 114 -15.38 -16.38 -3.48
N GLU A 115 -15.62 -15.25 -4.15
CA GLU A 115 -16.62 -15.12 -5.22
C GLU A 115 -16.26 -15.98 -6.44
N LYS A 116 -15.04 -15.83 -6.97
CA LYS A 116 -14.58 -16.64 -8.12
C LYS A 116 -14.60 -18.14 -7.82
N ASN A 117 -14.24 -18.55 -6.60
CA ASN A 117 -14.32 -19.96 -6.21
C ASN A 117 -15.75 -20.50 -6.16
N ARG A 118 -16.73 -19.66 -5.74
CA ARG A 118 -18.15 -20.03 -5.75
C ARG A 118 -18.69 -20.15 -7.18
N GLU A 119 -18.30 -19.25 -8.08
CA GLU A 119 -18.66 -19.31 -9.50
C GLU A 119 -18.11 -20.56 -10.19
N ASN A 120 -16.84 -20.91 -9.91
CA ASN A 120 -16.17 -22.07 -10.51
C ASN A 120 -16.61 -23.42 -9.93
N GLY A 121 -17.14 -23.46 -8.71
CA GLY A 121 -17.65 -24.68 -8.07
C GLY A 121 -19.13 -24.97 -8.36
N ALA A 122 -19.81 -24.09 -9.09
CA ALA A 122 -21.23 -24.22 -9.44
C ALA A 122 -21.48 -24.77 -10.85
N GLY A 123 -20.43 -25.21 -11.57
CA GLY A 123 -20.50 -25.87 -12.89
C GLY A 123 -20.07 -27.33 -12.83
#